data_AF-A0A438JXI5-F1
#
_entry.id   AF-A0A438JXI5-F1
#
_cell.length_a   1.000
_cell.length_b   1.000
_cell.length_c   1.000
_cell.angle_alpha   90.00
_cell.angle_beta   90.00
_cell.angle_gamma   90.00
#
_symmetry.space_group_name_H-M   'P 1'
#
loop_
_entity.id
_entity.type
_entity.pdbx_description
1 polymer ?
#
loop_
_entity_poly.entity_id
_entity_poly.type
_entity_poly.pdbx_seq_one_letter_code
_entity_poly.pdbx_strand_id
1 'polypeptide(L)'
;MDIRGDPYGLLAAHPVAPLVSLHHIDAVRPMFPSHTHLDSLKSLFRAYQVDPARILQQSFCYDHRRNWSISVSWGYTAQLYPWLVPAHILDKPLQTFQTWRSRSQGPFTFNTRQVTSDPCEQPVIYFLEEVREVAKGETMSSYGRAVAQPEKACQRPDYVPVMAVQRIKVSTLKMSPQDWKKAPRRQCSEIVKLKDSTLQVKIRSCKP
;
A
#
# COMPACT_ATOMS: atom_id res chain seq x y z
N MET A 1 9.90 4.73 -13.97
CA MET A 1 9.82 3.26 -13.87
C MET A 1 10.00 2.59 -15.23
N ASP A 2 10.87 1.57 -15.33
CA ASP A 2 11.09 0.79 -16.57
C ASP A 2 10.65 -0.66 -16.35
N ILE A 3 9.34 -0.87 -16.28
CA ILE A 3 8.72 -2.19 -16.05
C ILE A 3 7.52 -2.38 -16.99
N ARG A 4 7.09 -3.63 -17.14
CA ARG A 4 5.83 -4.02 -17.81
C ARG A 4 4.97 -4.85 -16.85
N GLY A 5 3.75 -5.17 -17.26
CA GLY A 5 2.85 -6.00 -16.47
C GLY A 5 2.11 -5.19 -15.39
N ASP A 6 1.97 -5.74 -14.20
CA ASP A 6 1.21 -5.10 -13.11
C ASP A 6 2.14 -4.31 -12.17
N PRO A 7 2.03 -2.98 -12.08
CA PRO A 7 2.93 -2.15 -11.29
C PRO A 7 2.64 -2.22 -9.78
N TYR A 8 1.58 -2.92 -9.35
CA TYR A 8 1.09 -2.94 -7.97
C TYR A 8 2.19 -3.18 -6.94
N GLY A 9 2.95 -4.27 -7.06
CA GLY A 9 3.95 -4.64 -6.06
C GLY A 9 5.04 -3.59 -5.90
N LEU A 10 5.46 -2.94 -6.99
CA LEU A 10 6.46 -1.87 -6.97
C LEU A 10 5.94 -0.62 -6.26
N LEU A 11 4.70 -0.19 -6.56
CA LEU A 11 4.11 1.01 -5.97
C LEU A 11 3.63 0.79 -4.52
N ALA A 12 3.18 -0.42 -4.19
CA ALA A 12 2.75 -0.81 -2.85
C ALA A 12 3.92 -0.89 -1.85
N ALA A 13 5.11 -1.24 -2.34
CA ALA A 13 6.34 -1.30 -1.55
C ALA A 13 7.36 -0.24 -1.97
N HIS A 14 6.89 0.92 -2.43
CA HIS A 14 7.78 2.01 -2.79
C HIS A 14 8.64 2.38 -1.55
N PRO A 15 9.98 2.43 -1.70
CA PRO A 15 10.87 2.66 -0.59
C PRO A 15 10.70 4.07 -0.01
N VAL A 16 11.37 4.34 1.12
CA VAL A 16 11.43 5.66 1.75
C VAL A 16 12.31 6.60 0.91
N ALA A 17 11.77 7.03 -0.22
CA ALA A 17 12.39 7.90 -1.19
C ALA A 17 11.31 8.72 -1.93
N PRO A 18 11.63 9.93 -2.41
CA PRO A 18 10.69 10.68 -3.24
C PRO A 18 10.30 9.90 -4.50
N LEU A 19 9.02 9.94 -4.87
CA LEU A 19 8.58 9.44 -6.17
C LEU A 19 9.07 10.41 -7.26
N VAL A 20 9.99 9.95 -8.11
CA VAL A 20 10.61 10.81 -9.14
C VAL A 20 9.79 10.81 -10.43
N SER A 21 9.58 9.64 -11.04
CA SER A 21 8.87 9.53 -12.32
C SER A 21 8.08 8.23 -12.46
N LEU A 22 6.83 8.39 -12.87
CA LEU A 22 6.01 7.33 -13.45
C LEU A 22 5.95 7.58 -14.95
N HIS A 23 6.60 6.72 -15.72
CA HIS A 23 6.64 6.77 -17.18
C HIS A 23 6.27 5.40 -17.74
N HIS A 24 5.97 5.30 -19.04
CA HIS A 24 5.43 4.09 -19.68
C HIS A 24 4.11 3.59 -19.08
N ILE A 25 3.20 4.51 -18.73
CA ILE A 25 1.90 4.18 -18.11
C ILE A 25 1.07 3.26 -19.02
N ASP A 26 1.16 3.44 -20.32
CA ASP A 26 0.52 2.65 -21.37
C ASP A 26 1.05 1.21 -21.48
N ALA A 27 2.25 0.94 -20.97
CA ALA A 27 2.88 -0.38 -21.02
C ALA A 27 2.65 -1.24 -19.76
N VAL A 28 1.99 -0.70 -18.74
CA VAL A 28 1.62 -1.40 -17.51
C VAL A 28 0.10 -1.52 -17.40
N ARG A 29 -0.41 -2.36 -16.50
CA ARG A 29 -1.83 -2.39 -16.16
C ARG A 29 -2.25 -1.11 -15.41
N PRO A 30 -3.53 -0.71 -15.46
CA PRO A 30 -4.06 0.35 -14.60
C PRO A 30 -3.72 0.09 -13.13
N MET A 31 -3.29 1.13 -12.41
CA MET A 31 -2.81 1.01 -11.03
C MET A 31 -3.93 0.65 -10.05
N PHE A 32 -5.16 1.07 -10.35
CA PHE A 32 -6.34 0.78 -9.55
C PHE A 32 -7.23 -0.25 -10.25
N PRO A 33 -7.77 -1.25 -9.53
CA PRO A 33 -8.77 -2.14 -10.09
C PRO A 33 -9.97 -1.35 -10.61
N SER A 34 -10.54 -1.81 -11.71
CA SER A 34 -11.72 -1.19 -12.35
C SER A 34 -11.53 0.23 -12.91
N HIS A 35 -10.29 0.74 -12.96
CA HIS A 35 -9.98 2.04 -13.56
C HIS A 35 -9.32 1.87 -14.93
N THR A 36 -9.49 2.87 -15.80
CA THR A 36 -8.61 3.05 -16.96
C THR A 36 -7.22 3.55 -16.51
N HIS A 37 -6.25 3.60 -17.42
CA HIS A 37 -4.95 4.24 -17.14
C HIS A 37 -5.10 5.70 -16.71
N LEU A 38 -5.95 6.45 -17.40
CA LEU A 38 -6.18 7.86 -17.10
C LEU A 38 -6.87 8.03 -15.75
N ASP A 39 -7.88 7.22 -15.44
CA ASP A 39 -8.58 7.31 -14.16
C ASP A 39 -7.67 6.88 -13.00
N SER A 40 -6.80 5.89 -13.22
CA SER A 40 -5.77 5.50 -12.25
C SER A 40 -4.82 6.65 -11.93
N LEU A 41 -4.35 7.37 -12.97
CA LEU A 41 -3.51 8.54 -12.80
C LEU A 41 -4.24 9.66 -12.06
N LYS A 42 -5.50 9.93 -12.40
CA LYS A 42 -6.33 10.93 -11.70
C LYS A 42 -6.48 10.59 -10.21
N SER A 43 -6.75 9.32 -9.88
CA SER A 43 -6.89 8.88 -8.49
C SER A 43 -5.58 9.04 -7.70
N LEU A 44 -4.44 8.67 -8.27
CA LEU A 44 -3.14 8.90 -7.63
C LEU A 44 -2.82 10.39 -7.49
N PHE A 45 -3.15 11.20 -8.51
CA PHE A 45 -2.90 12.64 -8.50
C PHE A 45 -3.75 13.37 -7.45
N ARG A 46 -4.98 12.93 -7.18
CA ARG A 46 -5.79 13.47 -6.08
C ARG A 46 -5.09 13.31 -4.73
N ALA A 47 -4.49 12.15 -4.46
CA ALA A 47 -3.70 11.94 -3.24
C ALA A 47 -2.42 12.78 -3.23
N TYR A 48 -1.72 12.86 -4.36
CA TYR A 48 -0.54 13.71 -4.52
C TYR A 48 -0.85 15.17 -4.20
N GLN A 49 -1.98 15.72 -4.66
CA GLN A 49 -2.37 17.11 -4.36
C GLN A 49 -2.58 17.39 -2.86
N VAL A 50 -2.94 16.37 -2.07
CA VAL A 50 -3.20 16.52 -0.63
C VAL A 50 -1.92 16.46 0.20
N ASP A 51 -1.03 15.50 -0.07
CA ASP A 51 0.26 15.37 0.62
C ASP A 51 1.34 14.86 -0.35
N PRO A 52 1.93 15.75 -1.18
CA PRO A 52 2.90 15.39 -2.22
C PRO A 52 4.12 14.67 -1.66
N ALA A 53 4.58 15.08 -0.48
CA ALA A 53 5.78 14.54 0.14
C ALA A 53 5.58 13.10 0.65
N ARG A 54 4.33 12.65 0.81
CA ARG A 54 3.97 11.33 1.35
C ARG A 54 3.50 10.34 0.30
N ILE A 55 3.28 10.76 -0.94
CA ILE A 55 2.73 9.90 -1.99
C ILE A 55 3.55 8.60 -2.11
N LEU A 56 2.85 7.46 -2.11
CA LEU A 56 3.38 6.10 -2.15
C LEU A 56 4.30 5.69 -1.00
N GLN A 57 4.53 6.55 0.01
CA GLN A 57 5.40 6.20 1.12
C GLN A 57 4.82 5.04 1.91
N GLN A 58 5.62 3.99 2.04
CA GLN A 58 5.23 2.77 2.73
C GLN A 58 5.46 2.87 4.24
N SER A 59 4.46 2.48 5.03
CA SER A 59 4.52 2.39 6.50
C SER A 59 3.97 1.04 7.00
N PHE A 60 4.47 0.54 8.13
CA PHE A 60 4.10 -0.75 8.70
C PHE A 60 3.60 -0.63 10.13
N CYS A 61 2.48 -1.29 10.42
CA CYS A 61 1.96 -1.45 11.77
C CYS A 61 1.64 -2.92 12.07
N TYR A 62 1.70 -3.26 13.35
CA TYR A 62 1.48 -4.61 13.85
C TYR A 62 0.38 -4.60 14.91
N ASP A 63 -0.57 -5.53 14.80
CA ASP A 63 -1.50 -5.88 15.86
C ASP A 63 -1.03 -7.15 16.54
N HIS A 64 -0.21 -7.04 17.59
CA HIS A 64 0.27 -8.23 18.30
C HIS A 64 -0.86 -8.98 19.04
N ARG A 65 -2.01 -8.34 19.30
CA ARG A 65 -3.14 -9.03 19.95
C ARG A 65 -3.89 -9.93 18.98
N ARG A 66 -3.98 -9.52 17.71
CA ARG A 66 -4.64 -10.29 16.64
C ARG A 66 -3.67 -11.04 15.73
N ASN A 67 -2.36 -10.88 15.95
CA ASN A 67 -1.29 -11.32 15.06
C ASN A 67 -1.42 -10.75 13.64
N TRP A 68 -1.79 -9.48 13.48
CA TRP A 68 -1.91 -8.88 12.15
C TRP A 68 -0.72 -8.00 11.79
N SER A 69 -0.39 -7.97 10.50
CA SER A 69 0.48 -6.95 9.92
C SER A 69 -0.31 -6.08 8.95
N ILE A 70 -0.03 -4.79 8.96
CA ILE A 70 -0.60 -3.83 8.02
C ILE A 70 0.54 -3.11 7.31
N SER A 71 0.48 -3.08 5.98
CA SER A 71 1.36 -2.28 5.14
C SER A 71 0.53 -1.24 4.39
N VAL A 72 0.84 0.03 4.59
CA VAL A 72 0.15 1.16 3.93
C VAL A 72 1.13 1.86 3.00
N SER A 73 0.82 1.88 1.70
CA SER A 73 1.39 2.81 0.72
C SER A 73 0.44 4.00 0.60
N TRP A 74 0.82 5.11 1.23
CA TRP A 74 -0.10 6.23 1.40
C TRP A 74 -0.50 6.85 0.05
N GLY A 75 -1.80 7.14 -0.11
CA GLY A 75 -2.34 7.60 -1.39
C GLY A 75 -2.52 6.54 -2.48
N TYR A 76 -2.30 5.25 -2.18
CA TYR A 76 -2.48 4.19 -3.17
C TYR A 76 -3.17 2.93 -2.64
N THR A 77 -2.54 2.18 -1.73
CA THR A 77 -3.04 0.86 -1.28
C THR A 77 -2.71 0.60 0.19
N ALA A 78 -3.51 -0.27 0.82
CA ALA A 78 -3.19 -0.89 2.09
C ALA A 78 -3.33 -2.41 1.97
N GLN A 79 -2.52 -3.14 2.73
CA GLN A 79 -2.49 -4.60 2.80
C GLN A 79 -2.68 -5.02 4.25
N LEU A 80 -3.61 -5.94 4.51
CA LEU A 80 -3.86 -6.52 5.82
C LEU A 80 -3.52 -8.01 5.79
N TYR A 81 -2.56 -8.42 6.61
CA TYR A 81 -2.09 -9.79 6.73
C TYR A 81 -2.64 -10.39 8.04
N PRO A 82 -3.25 -11.59 8.02
CA PRO A 82 -3.67 -12.31 9.23
C PRO A 82 -2.51 -12.97 10.00
N TRP A 83 -1.25 -12.61 9.72
CA TRP A 83 -0.06 -13.02 10.46
C TRP A 83 0.94 -11.86 10.58
N LEU A 84 1.90 -12.00 11.49
CA LEU A 84 3.01 -11.05 11.65
C LEU A 84 4.06 -11.26 10.55
N VAL A 85 4.18 -10.30 9.64
CA VAL A 85 5.18 -10.29 8.56
C VAL A 85 6.37 -9.42 8.95
N PRO A 86 7.60 -9.94 8.99
CA PRO A 86 8.77 -9.12 9.28
C PRO A 86 8.93 -7.93 8.32
N ALA A 87 9.39 -6.78 8.83
CA ALA A 87 9.56 -5.56 8.04
C ALA A 87 10.45 -5.77 6.80
N HIS A 88 11.54 -6.54 6.93
CA HIS A 88 12.45 -6.85 5.82
C HIS A 88 11.81 -7.69 4.69
N ILE A 89 10.65 -8.31 4.95
CA ILE A 89 9.83 -9.00 3.94
C ILE A 89 8.82 -8.03 3.34
N LEU A 90 8.16 -7.19 4.15
CA LEU A 90 7.23 -6.17 3.67
C LEU A 90 7.91 -5.11 2.78
N ASP A 91 9.20 -4.86 3.02
CA ASP A 91 10.06 -3.98 2.22
C ASP A 91 10.38 -4.53 0.83
N LYS A 92 10.15 -5.82 0.60
CA LYS A 92 10.35 -6.44 -0.71
C LYS A 92 9.03 -6.35 -1.50
N PRO A 93 9.02 -5.70 -2.67
CA PRO A 93 7.84 -5.65 -3.52
C PRO A 93 7.41 -7.06 -3.94
N LEU A 94 6.09 -7.26 -4.01
CA LEU A 94 5.50 -8.44 -4.64
C LEU A 94 5.87 -8.44 -6.13
N GLN A 95 6.33 -9.57 -6.67
CA GLN A 95 6.72 -9.71 -8.07
C GLN A 95 5.48 -9.77 -8.99
N THR A 96 4.82 -8.62 -9.18
CA THR A 96 3.63 -8.47 -10.05
C THR A 96 4.00 -7.91 -11.44
N PHE A 97 5.21 -7.39 -11.57
CA PHE A 97 5.73 -6.72 -12.76
C PHE A 97 6.80 -7.57 -13.46
N GLN A 98 7.19 -7.14 -14.66
CA GLN A 98 8.18 -7.78 -15.52
C GLN A 98 9.25 -6.76 -15.93
N THR A 99 10.42 -7.28 -16.32
CA THR A 99 11.49 -6.46 -16.89
C THR A 99 11.03 -5.77 -18.18
N TRP A 100 11.52 -4.54 -18.43
CA TRP A 100 11.11 -3.75 -19.59
C TRP A 100 11.41 -4.41 -20.94
N ARG A 101 12.65 -4.90 -21.13
CA ARG A 101 13.13 -5.44 -22.42
C ARG A 101 12.70 -6.88 -22.66
N SER A 102 13.00 -7.78 -21.72
CA SER A 102 12.81 -9.23 -21.90
C SER A 102 11.44 -9.73 -21.47
N ARG A 103 10.62 -8.91 -20.79
CA ARG A 103 9.33 -9.33 -20.21
C ARG A 103 9.46 -10.53 -19.27
N SER A 104 10.63 -10.70 -18.67
CA SER A 104 10.94 -11.79 -17.73
C SER A 104 10.65 -11.37 -16.30
N GLN A 105 10.64 -12.34 -15.38
CA GLN A 105 10.47 -12.11 -13.93
C GLN A 105 11.75 -11.61 -13.23
N GLY A 106 12.71 -11.09 -13.99
CA GLY A 106 14.01 -10.63 -13.50
C GLY A 106 15.15 -10.88 -14.50
N PRO A 107 16.40 -10.58 -14.09
CA PRO A 107 16.77 -9.99 -12.80
C PRO A 107 16.37 -8.51 -12.68
N PHE A 108 16.21 -8.03 -11.44
CA PHE A 108 16.04 -6.61 -11.10
C PHE A 108 17.23 -6.15 -10.25
N THR A 109 17.43 -4.84 -10.12
CA THR A 109 18.47 -4.24 -9.27
C THR A 109 18.10 -4.24 -7.78
N PHE A 110 16.95 -4.78 -7.42
CA PHE A 110 16.43 -4.88 -6.06
C PHE A 110 15.75 -6.24 -5.86
N ASN A 111 15.68 -6.66 -4.60
CA ASN A 111 15.05 -7.92 -4.24
C ASN A 111 13.52 -7.81 -4.32
N THR A 112 12.90 -8.86 -4.81
CA THR A 112 11.44 -9.00 -4.85
C THR A 112 11.02 -10.25 -4.08
N ARG A 113 9.72 -10.39 -3.80
CA ARG A 113 9.14 -11.61 -3.24
C ARG A 113 8.05 -12.15 -4.16
N GLN A 114 8.03 -13.47 -4.34
CA GLN A 114 7.08 -14.11 -5.24
C GLN A 114 5.65 -13.95 -4.75
N VAL A 115 4.72 -13.84 -5.70
CA VAL A 115 3.29 -13.92 -5.42
C VAL A 115 2.91 -15.39 -5.34
N THR A 116 2.56 -15.85 -4.14
CA THR A 116 2.02 -17.20 -3.91
C THR A 116 0.68 -17.37 -4.62
N SER A 117 0.38 -18.57 -5.10
CA SER A 117 -0.93 -18.90 -5.66
C SER A 117 -1.96 -19.27 -4.60
N ASP A 118 -1.51 -19.59 -3.37
CA ASP A 118 -2.38 -19.90 -2.25
C ASP A 118 -3.04 -18.60 -1.74
N PRO A 119 -4.38 -18.45 -1.82
CA PRO A 119 -5.06 -17.26 -1.31
C PRO A 119 -4.89 -17.08 0.21
N CYS A 120 -4.57 -18.14 0.95
CA CYS A 120 -4.30 -18.11 2.39
C CYS A 120 -2.89 -17.62 2.74
N GLU A 121 -2.03 -17.39 1.75
CA GLU A 121 -0.71 -16.81 1.93
C GLU A 121 -0.63 -15.38 1.34
N GLN A 122 -1.78 -14.79 0.98
CA GLN A 122 -1.86 -13.44 0.39
C GLN A 122 -2.57 -12.44 1.32
N PRO A 123 -2.09 -11.19 1.45
CA PRO A 123 -2.81 -10.19 2.22
C PRO A 123 -4.18 -9.88 1.61
N VAL A 124 -5.11 -9.43 2.45
CA VAL A 124 -6.29 -8.73 1.97
C VAL A 124 -5.88 -7.34 1.47
N ILE A 125 -6.15 -7.04 0.21
CA ILE A 125 -5.73 -5.81 -0.46
C ILE A 125 -6.87 -4.77 -0.46
N TYR A 126 -6.50 -3.53 -0.18
CA TYR A 126 -7.38 -2.36 -0.19
C TYR A 126 -6.80 -1.28 -1.10
N PHE A 127 -7.62 -0.57 -1.84
CA PHE A 127 -7.21 0.54 -2.72
C PHE A 127 -7.83 1.85 -2.26
N LEU A 128 -7.15 2.97 -2.53
CA LEU A 128 -7.62 4.30 -2.17
C LEU A 128 -9.04 4.55 -2.75
N GLU A 129 -9.97 4.92 -1.89
CA GLU A 129 -11.31 5.41 -2.26
C GLU A 129 -11.38 6.93 -2.16
N GLU A 130 -10.91 7.49 -1.05
CA GLU A 130 -11.00 8.91 -0.74
C GLU A 130 -9.74 9.41 -0.03
N VAL A 131 -9.40 10.66 -0.25
CA VAL A 131 -8.33 11.38 0.46
C VAL A 131 -8.77 12.84 0.65
N ARG A 132 -8.61 13.35 1.87
CA ARG A 132 -8.97 14.73 2.20
C ARG A 132 -8.14 15.28 3.35
N GLU A 133 -8.04 16.60 3.40
CA GLU A 133 -7.56 17.32 4.58
C GLU A 133 -8.75 17.52 5.54
N VAL A 134 -8.61 17.04 6.78
CA VAL A 134 -9.70 17.08 7.79
C VAL A 134 -9.54 18.25 8.76
N ALA A 135 -8.31 18.71 8.94
CA ALA A 135 -7.95 19.91 9.69
C ALA A 135 -6.65 20.45 9.11
N LYS A 136 -6.26 21.68 9.49
CA LYS A 136 -5.03 22.31 8.98
C LYS A 136 -3.81 21.42 9.23
N GLY A 137 -3.24 20.87 8.16
CA GLY A 137 -2.07 19.98 8.22
C GLY A 137 -2.37 18.54 8.63
N GLU A 138 -3.63 18.13 8.77
CA GLU A 138 -4.03 16.75 9.05
C GLU A 138 -4.82 16.15 7.88
N THR A 139 -4.38 14.99 7.41
CA THR A 139 -4.98 14.28 6.28
C THR A 139 -5.61 12.97 6.73
N MET A 140 -6.69 12.61 6.05
CA MET A 140 -7.35 11.32 6.20
C MET A 140 -7.53 10.70 4.82
N SER A 141 -7.12 9.44 4.69
CA SER A 141 -7.41 8.61 3.52
C SER A 141 -8.23 7.38 3.91
N SER A 142 -9.10 6.94 3.01
CA SER A 142 -9.86 5.71 3.13
C SER A 142 -9.50 4.75 2.01
N TYR A 143 -9.44 3.46 2.35
CA TYR A 143 -9.08 2.39 1.43
C TYR A 143 -10.15 1.33 1.48
N GLY A 144 -10.83 1.12 0.35
CA GLY A 144 -11.86 0.11 0.17
C GLY A 144 -11.24 -1.23 -0.20
N ARG A 145 -11.81 -2.31 0.31
CA ARG A 145 -11.36 -3.66 -0.02
C ARG A 145 -11.49 -3.90 -1.52
N ALA A 146 -10.43 -4.41 -2.16
CA ALA A 146 -10.51 -4.89 -3.52
C ALA A 146 -11.56 -6.01 -3.61
N VAL A 147 -12.39 -6.01 -4.66
CA VAL A 147 -13.40 -7.06 -4.84
C VAL A 147 -12.69 -8.40 -4.95
N ALA A 148 -12.81 -9.22 -3.91
CA ALA A 148 -12.33 -10.59 -3.95
C ALA A 148 -13.27 -11.40 -4.86
N GLN A 149 -12.70 -12.19 -5.77
CA GLN A 149 -13.46 -13.27 -6.40
C GLN A 149 -13.83 -14.26 -5.29
N PRO A 150 -15.11 -14.43 -4.93
CA PRO A 150 -15.52 -15.22 -3.76
C PRO A 150 -15.00 -16.66 -3.82
N GLU A 151 -14.94 -17.21 -5.04
CA GLU A 151 -14.40 -18.52 -5.39
C GLU A 151 -12.89 -18.69 -5.13
N LYS A 152 -12.16 -17.61 -4.85
CA LYS A 152 -10.73 -17.61 -4.51
C LYS A 152 -10.46 -17.15 -3.07
N ALA A 153 -11.48 -17.06 -2.22
CA ALA A 153 -11.30 -16.65 -0.83
C ALA A 153 -10.66 -17.78 0.00
N CYS A 154 -9.68 -17.43 0.84
CA CYS A 154 -9.14 -18.35 1.82
C CYS A 154 -10.23 -18.78 2.82
N GLN A 155 -10.35 -20.09 3.06
CA GLN A 155 -11.34 -20.68 3.97
C GLN A 155 -10.80 -20.92 5.39
N ARG A 156 -9.54 -20.56 5.67
CA ARG A 156 -8.96 -20.79 6.99
C ARG A 156 -9.63 -19.88 8.05
N PRO A 157 -9.87 -20.38 9.28
CA PRO A 157 -10.55 -19.61 10.31
C PRO A 157 -9.85 -18.30 10.71
N ASP A 158 -8.53 -18.25 10.63
CA ASP A 158 -7.71 -17.06 10.90
C ASP A 158 -7.88 -15.94 9.86
N TYR A 159 -8.40 -16.27 8.67
CA TYR A 159 -8.78 -15.28 7.66
C TYR A 159 -10.12 -14.59 7.93
N VAL A 160 -11.05 -15.26 8.62
CA VAL A 160 -12.40 -14.73 8.84
C VAL A 160 -12.38 -13.33 9.48
N PRO A 161 -11.57 -13.07 10.52
CA PRO A 161 -11.47 -11.73 11.12
C PRO A 161 -10.95 -10.64 10.18
N VAL A 162 -9.93 -10.92 9.35
CA VAL A 162 -9.42 -9.92 8.39
C VAL A 162 -10.38 -9.71 7.23
N MET A 163 -11.11 -10.76 6.84
CA MET A 163 -12.17 -10.67 5.83
C MET A 163 -13.42 -9.93 6.33
N ALA A 164 -13.59 -9.72 7.64
CA ALA A 164 -14.64 -8.85 8.15
C ALA A 164 -14.30 -7.35 7.98
N VAL A 165 -13.02 -7.00 7.79
CA VAL A 165 -12.58 -5.61 7.58
C VAL A 165 -12.89 -5.19 6.14
N GLN A 166 -13.80 -4.24 5.99
CA GLN A 166 -14.23 -3.73 4.69
C GLN A 166 -13.44 -2.49 4.25
N ARG A 167 -12.95 -1.71 5.23
CA ARG A 167 -12.28 -0.44 4.96
C ARG A 167 -11.13 -0.21 5.93
N ILE A 168 -10.07 0.41 5.44
CA ILE A 168 -8.98 0.93 6.27
C ILE A 168 -9.03 2.46 6.18
N LYS A 169 -9.01 3.16 7.32
CA LYS A 169 -8.88 4.62 7.39
C LYS A 169 -7.53 4.97 7.98
N VAL A 170 -6.79 5.84 7.30
CA VAL A 170 -5.46 6.26 7.72
C VAL A 170 -5.48 7.75 8.01
N SER A 171 -5.14 8.14 9.24
CA SER A 171 -4.96 9.54 9.65
C SER A 171 -3.48 9.87 9.81
N THR A 172 -3.05 11.03 9.35
CA THR A 172 -1.65 11.48 9.49
C THR A 172 -1.53 13.00 9.44
N LEU A 173 -0.47 13.53 10.01
CA LEU A 173 -0.04 14.90 9.71
C LEU A 173 0.63 14.94 8.34
N LYS A 174 0.44 16.04 7.60
CA LYS A 174 1.09 16.27 6.32
C LYS A 174 2.61 16.16 6.49
N MET A 175 3.26 15.44 5.58
CA MET A 175 4.70 15.29 5.60
C MET A 175 5.35 16.60 5.14
N SER A 176 6.37 17.07 5.86
CA SER A 176 7.09 18.28 5.45
C SER A 176 8.03 17.91 4.30
N PRO A 177 8.11 18.71 3.22
CA PRO A 177 9.15 18.51 2.21
C PRO A 177 10.58 18.57 2.78
N GLN A 178 10.77 19.22 3.93
CA GLN A 178 12.06 19.25 4.63
C GLN A 178 12.45 17.90 5.24
N ASP A 179 11.50 16.98 5.46
CA ASP A 179 11.79 15.64 5.96
C ASP A 179 12.66 14.84 4.97
N TRP A 180 12.62 15.18 3.67
CA TRP A 180 13.51 14.62 2.66
C TRP A 180 14.97 15.07 2.76
N LYS A 181 15.25 16.13 3.53
CA LYS A 181 16.64 16.58 3.82
C LYS A 181 17.26 15.81 5.00
N LYS A 182 16.48 14.98 5.69
CA LYS A 182 16.92 14.17 6.83
C LYS A 182 17.28 12.77 6.36
N ALA A 183 17.93 11.99 7.22
CA ALA A 183 18.16 10.57 6.94
C ALA A 183 16.82 9.85 6.65
N PRO A 184 16.70 9.09 5.55
CA PRO A 184 15.48 8.40 5.19
C PRO A 184 15.03 7.49 6.34
N ARG A 185 13.86 7.79 6.90
CA ARG A 185 13.26 7.01 7.99
C ARG A 185 11.80 6.79 7.70
N ARG A 186 11.40 5.51 7.67
CA ARG A 186 10.00 5.11 7.59
C ARG A 186 9.23 5.71 8.75
N GLN A 187 8.06 6.28 8.47
CA GLN A 187 7.19 6.77 9.53
C GLN A 187 6.52 5.63 10.26
N CYS A 188 6.38 5.79 11.57
CA CYS A 188 5.74 4.83 12.43
C CYS A 188 4.24 4.85 12.19
N SER A 189 3.62 3.68 12.26
CA SER A 189 2.17 3.58 12.25
C SER A 189 1.66 2.73 13.41
N GLU A 190 0.44 3.01 13.82
CA GLU A 190 -0.24 2.32 14.92
C GLU A 190 -1.70 2.10 14.57
N ILE A 191 -2.24 0.98 15.03
CA ILE A 191 -3.66 0.66 14.90
C ILE A 191 -4.37 1.30 16.08
N VAL A 192 -5.31 2.21 15.80
CA VAL A 192 -6.04 2.95 16.82
C VAL A 192 -7.22 2.13 17.33
N LYS A 193 -8.06 1.63 16.40
CA LYS A 193 -9.22 0.80 16.71
C LYS A 193 -9.79 0.13 15.47
N LEU A 194 -10.58 -0.92 15.70
CA LEU A 194 -11.45 -1.53 14.72
C LEU A 194 -12.90 -1.26 15.16
N LYS A 195 -13.67 -0.56 14.32
CA LYS A 195 -15.09 -0.22 14.60
C LYS A 195 -15.88 -0.28 13.29
N ASP A 196 -17.07 -0.87 13.31
CA ASP A 196 -18.00 -0.91 12.16
C ASP A 196 -17.31 -1.39 10.87
N SER A 197 -16.60 -2.52 10.95
CA SER A 197 -15.81 -3.11 9.85
C SER A 197 -14.73 -2.19 9.25
N THR A 198 -14.38 -1.11 9.96
CA THR A 198 -13.38 -0.12 9.56
C THR A 198 -12.19 -0.15 10.52
N LEU A 199 -11.01 -0.48 9.99
CA LEU A 199 -9.76 -0.44 10.73
C LEU A 199 -9.17 0.97 10.66
N GLN A 200 -8.92 1.59 11.81
CA GLN A 200 -8.31 2.92 11.90
C GLN A 200 -6.82 2.79 12.20
N VAL A 201 -6.01 3.38 11.34
CA VAL A 201 -4.55 3.41 11.42
C VAL A 201 -4.10 4.86 11.51
N LYS A 202 -3.10 5.14 12.34
CA LYS A 202 -2.48 6.46 12.43
C LYS A 202 -1.02 6.36 12.02
N ILE A 203 -0.59 7.23 11.11
CA ILE A 203 0.83 7.39 10.74
C ILE A 203 1.37 8.64 11.43
N ARG A 204 2.58 8.54 11.99
CA ARG A 204 3.26 9.64 12.69
C ARG A 204 4.78 9.49 12.62
N SER A 205 5.49 10.56 12.94
CA SER A 205 6.92 10.49 13.19
C SER A 205 7.22 9.48 14.32
N CYS A 206 8.25 8.67 14.11
CA CYS A 206 8.72 7.75 15.13
C CYS A 206 9.31 8.52 16.32
N LYS A 207 9.04 8.05 17.53
CA LYS A 207 9.76 8.51 18.72
C LYS A 207 11.16 7.85 18.71
N PRO A 208 12.21 8.60 19.09
CA PRO A 208 13.53 8.02 19.34
C PRO A 208 13.47 6.88 20.38
#